data_AF-A0A9X0D004-F1
#
_entry.id   AF-A0A9X0D004-F1
#
_cell.length_a   1.000
_cell.length_b   1.000
_cell.length_c   1.000
_cell.angle_alpha   90.00
_cell.angle_beta   90.00
_cell.angle_gamma   90.00
#
_symmetry.space_group_name_H-M   'P 1'
#
loop_
_entity.id
_entity.type
_entity.pdbx_description
1 polymer ?
#
loop_
_entity_poly.entity_id
_entity_poly.type
_entity_poly.pdbx_seq_one_letter_code
_entity_poly.pdbx_strand_id
1 'polypeptide(L)'
;YDRKYKETQQRMEELGLMELSPVLHLDEWEIPRENIILNRKLGEGAFGAVCGGEVIGLRGEGEWVPVAVKSLKIGSLPEDKVQW
;
A
#
# COMPACT_ATOMS: atom_id res chain seq x y z
N TYR A 1 16.28 -16.83 5.14
CA TYR A 1 15.24 -15.78 5.19
C TYR A 1 15.22 -15.13 6.57
N ASP A 2 15.15 -15.93 7.64
CA ASP A 2 15.04 -15.47 9.03
C ASP A 2 16.23 -14.62 9.55
N ARG A 3 17.46 -14.91 9.10
CA ARG A 3 18.67 -14.21 9.58
C ARG A 3 18.70 -12.72 9.17
N LYS A 4 18.34 -12.42 7.91
CA LYS A 4 18.31 -11.04 7.41
C LYS A 4 17.21 -10.21 8.07
N TYR A 5 16.09 -10.86 8.38
CA TYR A 5 14.98 -10.23 9.09
C TYR A 5 15.41 -9.81 10.50
N LYS A 6 16.02 -10.72 11.27
CA LYS A 6 16.55 -10.45 12.61
C LYS A 6 17.60 -9.33 12.63
N GLU A 7 18.50 -9.32 11.65
CA GLU A 7 19.55 -8.30 11.56
C GLU A 7 18.98 -6.92 11.23
N THR A 8 17.91 -6.86 10.43
CA THR A 8 17.21 -5.61 10.12
C THR A 8 16.44 -5.09 11.33
N GLN A 9 15.79 -5.99 12.08
CA GLN A 9 15.06 -5.66 13.31
C GLN A 9 16.00 -5.09 14.38
N GLN A 10 17.15 -5.72 14.63
CA GLN A 10 18.15 -5.20 15.57
C GLN A 10 18.65 -3.80 15.19
N ARG A 11 18.93 -3.56 13.91
CA ARG A 11 19.34 -2.22 13.46
C ARG A 11 18.24 -1.18 13.64
N MET A 12 16.97 -1.56 13.44
CA MET A 12 15.83 -0.67 13.68
C MET A 12 15.67 -0.35 15.17
N GLU A 13 15.87 -1.33 16.04
CA GLU A 13 15.90 -1.17 17.49
C GLU A 13 17.03 -0.24 17.94
N GLU A 14 18.27 -0.48 17.49
CA GLU A 14 19.46 0.32 17.84
C GLU A 14 19.33 1.80 17.43
N LEU A 15 18.61 2.07 16.34
CA LEU A 15 18.35 3.43 15.85
C LEU A 15 17.14 4.09 16.52
N GLY A 16 16.48 3.44 17.48
CA GLY A 16 15.28 3.95 18.15
C GLY A 16 14.05 4.06 17.23
N LEU A 17 14.09 3.40 16.08
CA LEU A 17 13.03 3.41 15.06
C LEU A 17 11.90 2.42 15.36
N MET A 18 11.97 1.72 16.49
CA MET A 18 10.91 0.80 16.92
C MET A 18 9.63 1.55 17.33
N GLU A 19 9.74 2.82 17.76
CA GLU A 19 8.64 3.58 18.38
C GLU A 19 8.52 5.04 17.91
N LEU A 20 9.13 5.42 16.78
CA LEU A 20 8.94 6.75 16.16
C LEU A 20 7.73 6.70 15.19
N SER A 21 6.56 6.91 15.78
CA SER A 21 5.22 6.66 15.24
C SER A 21 4.49 7.82 14.50
N PRO A 22 5.14 8.64 13.65
CA PRO A 22 4.41 9.38 12.59
C PRO A 22 4.68 8.87 11.17
N VAL A 23 5.85 8.27 10.92
CA VAL A 23 6.22 7.75 9.58
C VAL A 23 5.69 6.32 9.37
N LEU A 24 5.44 5.60 10.46
CA LEU A 24 4.90 4.24 10.47
C LEU A 24 3.43 4.19 10.89
N HIS A 25 2.84 5.31 11.33
CA HIS A 25 1.39 5.38 11.48
C HIS A 25 0.80 5.48 10.09
N LEU A 26 0.29 4.35 9.61
CA LEU A 26 -0.58 4.29 8.45
C LEU A 26 -1.79 5.19 8.79
N ASP A 27 -2.07 6.18 7.95
CA ASP A 27 -3.10 7.17 8.24
C ASP A 27 -4.51 6.56 8.13
N GLU A 28 -5.54 7.33 8.46
CA GLU A 28 -6.94 6.85 8.45
C GLU A 28 -7.43 6.41 7.06
N TRP A 29 -6.71 6.76 5.98
CA TRP A 29 -7.03 6.38 4.61
C TRP A 29 -6.37 5.08 4.17
N GLU A 30 -5.50 4.50 5.00
CA GLU A 30 -4.85 3.24 4.69
C GLU A 30 -5.84 2.08 4.73
N ILE A 31 -5.78 1.23 3.70
CA ILE A 31 -6.66 0.08 3.55
C ILE A 31 -5.79 -1.18 3.54
N PRO A 32 -6.02 -2.15 4.46
CA PRO A 32 -5.34 -3.43 4.45
C PRO A 32 -5.49 -4.13 3.09
N ARG A 33 -4.40 -4.69 2.56
CA ARG A 33 -4.39 -5.26 1.20
C ARG A 33 -5.34 -6.45 1.08
N GLU A 34 -5.49 -7.23 2.14
CA GLU A 34 -6.42 -8.34 2.28
C GLU A 34 -7.89 -7.92 2.13
N ASN A 35 -8.21 -6.65 2.40
CA ASN A 35 -9.56 -6.10 2.24
C ASN A 35 -9.86 -5.69 0.80
N ILE A 36 -8.90 -5.87 -0.13
CA ILE A 36 -9.02 -5.45 -1.53
C ILE A 36 -8.98 -6.68 -2.44
N ILE A 37 -10.03 -6.88 -3.22
CA ILE A 37 -10.07 -7.86 -4.30
C ILE A 37 -9.89 -7.13 -5.63
N LEU A 38 -8.89 -7.53 -6.41
CA LEU A 38 -8.66 -7.00 -7.75
C LEU A 38 -9.35 -7.88 -8.79
N ASN A 39 -10.05 -7.21 -9.70
CA ASN A 39 -10.70 -7.79 -10.88
C ASN A 39 -9.88 -7.45 -12.14
N ARG A 40 -10.56 -7.34 -13.30
CA ARG A 40 -9.89 -7.08 -14.59
C ARG A 40 -9.27 -5.68 -14.69
N LYS A 41 -8.24 -5.54 -15.54
CA LYS A 41 -7.69 -4.25 -15.97
C LYS A 41 -8.80 -3.44 -16.68
N LEU A 42 -8.98 -2.19 -16.27
CA LEU A 42 -9.89 -1.23 -16.90
C LEU A 42 -9.15 -0.36 -17.92
N GLY A 43 -7.87 -0.08 -17.68
CA GLY A 43 -7.05 0.74 -18.57
C GLY A 43 -5.64 0.98 -18.04
N GLU A 44 -4.93 1.90 -18.67
CA GLU A 44 -3.60 2.34 -18.26
C GLU A 44 -3.55 3.86 -18.26
N GLY A 45 -3.14 4.44 -17.13
CA GLY A 45 -2.95 5.88 -16.97
C GLY A 45 -1.47 6.25 -16.96
N ALA A 46 -1.19 7.54 -16.71
CA ALA A 46 0.17 8.09 -16.72
C ALA A 46 1.15 7.34 -15.81
N PHE A 47 0.67 6.80 -14.69
CA PHE A 47 1.50 6.15 -13.67
C PHE A 47 1.50 4.62 -13.75
N GLY A 48 0.61 4.01 -14.55
CA GLY A 48 0.48 2.56 -14.63
C GLY A 48 -0.96 2.08 -14.80
N ALA A 49 -1.18 0.79 -14.52
CA ALA A 49 -2.46 0.13 -14.76
C ALA A 49 -3.55 0.58 -13.78
N VAL A 50 -4.78 0.65 -14.28
CA VAL A 50 -5.98 0.80 -13.47
C VAL A 50 -6.78 -0.50 -13.57
N CYS A 51 -7.07 -1.13 -12.44
CA CYS A 51 -7.88 -2.33 -12.35
C CYS A 51 -9.21 -2.02 -11.66
N GLY A 52 -10.27 -2.74 -12.01
CA GLY A 52 -11.48 -2.75 -11.21
C GLY A 52 -11.22 -3.59 -9.96
N GLY A 53 -11.93 -3.31 -8.88
CA GLY A 53 -11.84 -4.11 -7.67
C GLY A 53 -13.03 -3.87 -6.75
N GLU A 54 -13.03 -4.58 -5.64
CA GLU A 54 -13.99 -4.44 -4.56
C GLU A 54 -13.22 -4.32 -3.25
N VAL A 55 -13.67 -3.43 -2.37
CA VAL A 55 -13.05 -3.22 -1.05
C VAL A 55 -14.09 -3.38 0.03
N ILE A 56 -13.79 -4.18 1.04
CA ILE A 56 -14.65 -4.35 2.21
C ILE A 56 -14.36 -3.29 3.28
N GLY A 57 -15.41 -2.77 3.93
CA GLY A 57 -15.25 -1.88 5.08
C GLY A 57 -15.08 -0.39 4.75
N LEU A 58 -15.19 0.03 3.47
CA LEU A 58 -15.02 1.44 3.07
C LEU A 58 -16.15 2.37 3.50
N ARG A 59 -17.40 1.88 3.56
CA ARG A 59 -18.59 2.67 3.94
C ARG A 59 -19.22 2.22 5.26
N GLY A 60 -19.03 0.95 5.61
CA GLY A 60 -19.58 0.32 6.79
C GLY A 60 -18.98 -1.07 6.96
N GLU A 61 -19.06 -1.59 8.18
CA GLU A 61 -18.50 -2.89 8.53
C GLU A 61 -19.13 -4.00 7.68
N GLY A 62 -18.28 -4.79 7.01
CA GLY A 62 -18.72 -5.93 6.19
C GLY A 62 -19.26 -5.59 4.79
N GLU A 63 -19.37 -4.30 4.41
CA GLU A 63 -19.87 -3.92 3.08
C GLU A 63 -18.75 -3.89 2.02
N TRP A 64 -19.00 -4.56 0.89
CA TRP A 64 -18.14 -4.48 -0.31
C TRP A 64 -18.54 -3.30 -1.18
N VAL A 65 -17.54 -2.48 -1.54
CA VAL A 65 -17.71 -1.30 -2.40
C VAL A 65 -16.89 -1.48 -3.68
N PRO A 66 -17.50 -1.34 -4.87
CA PRO A 66 -16.77 -1.39 -6.13
C PRO A 66 -15.87 -0.15 -6.28
N VAL A 67 -14.62 -0.37 -6.67
CA VAL A 67 -13.60 0.68 -6.80
C VAL A 67 -12.75 0.52 -8.06
N ALA A 68 -12.05 1.59 -8.42
CA ALA A 68 -10.92 1.54 -9.34
C ALA A 68 -9.62 1.63 -8.55
N VAL A 69 -8.71 0.66 -8.76
CA VAL A 69 -7.41 0.61 -8.09
C VAL A 69 -6.32 0.98 -9.08
N LYS A 70 -5.60 2.07 -8.79
CA LYS A 70 -4.48 2.55 -9.60
C LYS A 70 -3.18 1.95 -9.07
N SER A 71 -2.38 1.41 -9.97
CA SER A 71 -1.09 0.77 -9.66
C SER A 71 0.04 1.54 -10.32
N LEU A 72 1.23 1.50 -9.72
CA LEU A 72 2.46 1.97 -10.35
C LEU A 72 3.04 0.90 -11.28
N LYS A 73 3.85 1.32 -12.26
CA LYS A 73 4.62 0.40 -13.10
C LYS A 73 5.71 -0.28 -12.24
N ILE A 74 6.07 -1.50 -12.63
CA ILE A 74 7.17 -2.22 -12.00
C ILE A 74 8.45 -1.40 -12.21
N GLY A 75 9.17 -1.13 -11.12
CA GLY A 75 10.39 -0.32 -11.16
C GLY A 75 10.16 1.19 -11.05
N SER A 76 8.93 1.67 -10.84
CA SER A 76 8.70 3.08 -10.52
C SER A 76 9.43 3.50 -9.24
N LEU A 77 10.17 4.60 -9.33
CA LEU A 77 10.88 5.21 -8.21
C LEU A 77 9.94 6.10 -7.40
N PRO A 78 10.24 6.37 -6.11
CA PRO A 78 9.48 7.33 -5.32
C PRO A 78 9.40 8.72 -5.97
N GLU A 79 10.44 9.14 -6.68
CA GLU A 79 10.49 10.41 -7.42
C GLU A 79 9.43 10.49 -8.54
N ASP A 80 9.01 9.36 -9.12
CA ASP A 80 7.95 9.32 -10.13
C ASP A 80 6.59 9.75 -9.56
N LYS A 81 6.43 9.79 -8.22
CA LYS A 81 5.23 10.27 -7.54
C LYS A 81 5.13 11.80 -7.46
N VAL A 82 6.25 12.52 -7.65
CA VAL A 82 6.39 13.96 -7.35
C VAL A 82 6.25 14.84 -8.61
N GLN A 83 6.06 14.24 -9.78
CA GLN A 83 5.87 14.95 -11.04
C GLN A 83 4.44 15.52 -11.10
N TRP A 84 4.22 16.70 -10.49
CA TRP A 84 3.00 17.51 -10.61
C TRP A 84 3.34 18.91 -11.10
#